data_AF-A0A8H7VKY9-F1
#
_entry.id   AF-A0A8H7VKY9-F1
#
_cell.length_a   1.000
_cell.length_b   1.000
_cell.length_c   1.000
_cell.angle_alpha   90.00
_cell.angle_beta   90.00
_cell.angle_gamma   90.00
#
_symmetry.space_group_name_H-M   'P 1'
#
loop_
_entity.id
_entity.type
_entity.pdbx_description
1 polymer ?
#
loop_
_entity_poly.entity_id
_entity_poly.type
_entity_poly.pdbx_seq_one_letter_code
_entity_poly.pdbx_strand_id
1 'polypeptide(L)'
;MAPTILHAVILQATSRSMIFRKCAECTNKIIGVAQNVELRSAGVLYYCPECDKDVDKYKANYDLQLIVSVSNGQKIQQAVVYDEGVSRLLGCSADKLCELLLESPALLDEIEEKLIGLRCHLVTRQEKKKKGKKPSNNVVIVDAIIPADPRFRPVFVENEEET
;
A
#
# COMPACT_ATOMS: atom_id res chain seq x y z
N MET A 1 22.07 -5.86 -8.01
CA MET A 1 22.41 -4.88 -6.95
C MET A 1 21.86 -5.44 -5.67
N ALA A 2 22.65 -5.47 -4.59
CA ALA A 2 22.19 -5.99 -3.31
C ALA A 2 21.16 -5.04 -2.70
N PRO A 3 20.10 -5.55 -2.04
CA PRO A 3 19.17 -4.74 -1.29
C PRO A 3 19.87 -4.06 -0.09
N THR A 4 19.45 -2.86 0.25
CA THR A 4 19.95 -2.13 1.43
C THR A 4 18.95 -2.26 2.56
N ILE A 5 19.42 -2.68 3.75
CA ILE A 5 18.59 -2.79 4.94
C ILE A 5 18.74 -1.52 5.78
N LEU A 6 17.62 -0.88 6.12
CA LEU A 6 17.58 0.29 7.00
C LEU A 6 16.81 -0.02 8.27
N HIS A 7 17.36 0.33 9.43
CA HIS A 7 16.63 0.29 10.69
C HIS A 7 15.80 1.57 10.81
N ALA A 8 14.50 1.42 11.06
CA ALA A 8 13.58 2.54 11.03
C ALA A 8 12.46 2.42 12.07
N VAL A 9 11.85 3.57 12.37
CA VAL A 9 10.56 3.66 13.06
C VAL A 9 9.58 4.34 12.12
N ILE A 10 8.41 3.75 11.94
CA ILE A 10 7.33 4.37 11.17
C ILE A 10 6.75 5.52 12.02
N LEU A 11 6.81 6.74 11.50
CA LEU A 11 6.26 7.93 12.16
C LEU A 11 4.84 8.23 11.67
N GLN A 12 4.57 7.93 10.41
CA GLN A 12 3.27 8.13 9.78
C GLN A 12 3.06 7.08 8.69
N ALA A 13 1.81 6.62 8.55
CA ALA A 13 1.35 5.78 7.45
C ALA A 13 0.11 6.43 6.83
N THR A 14 -0.03 6.40 5.51
CA THR A 14 -1.21 6.93 4.80
C THR A 14 -1.99 5.77 4.21
N SER A 15 -2.95 5.23 4.98
CA SER A 15 -3.78 4.09 4.56
C SER A 15 -4.93 4.50 3.63
N ARG A 16 -5.48 5.71 3.81
CA ARG A 16 -6.69 6.16 3.10
C ARG A 16 -6.58 6.18 1.58
N SER A 17 -5.37 6.34 1.05
CA SER A 17 -5.09 6.32 -0.38
C SER A 17 -4.14 5.19 -0.78
N MET A 18 -3.97 4.17 0.07
CA MET A 18 -2.99 3.10 -0.19
C MET A 18 -3.46 2.09 -1.23
N ILE A 19 -4.74 2.11 -1.62
CA ILE A 19 -5.29 1.20 -2.62
C ILE A 19 -5.56 1.96 -3.91
N PHE A 20 -5.07 1.41 -5.02
CA PHE A 20 -5.45 1.84 -6.35
C PHE A 20 -5.87 0.65 -7.19
N ARG A 21 -6.62 0.91 -8.26
CA ARG A 21 -7.15 -0.15 -9.14
C ARG A 21 -6.58 -0.01 -10.54
N LYS A 22 -6.32 -1.15 -11.17
CA LYS A 22 -5.83 -1.26 -12.55
C LYS A 22 -6.86 -1.96 -13.42
N CYS A 23 -6.97 -1.51 -14.67
CA CYS A 23 -7.77 -2.18 -15.68
C CYS A 23 -7.21 -3.58 -15.93
N ALA A 24 -8.07 -4.60 -15.96
CA ALA A 24 -7.62 -5.97 -16.24
C ALA A 24 -7.06 -6.15 -17.66
N GLU A 25 -7.44 -5.28 -18.61
CA GLU A 25 -7.02 -5.38 -20.01
C GLU A 25 -5.69 -4.65 -20.28
N CYS A 26 -5.61 -3.36 -19.94
CA CYS A 26 -4.44 -2.54 -20.26
C CYS A 26 -3.51 -2.30 -19.07
N THR A 27 -3.87 -2.75 -17.86
CA THR A 27 -3.11 -2.60 -16.60
C THR A 27 -2.88 -1.15 -16.12
N ASN A 28 -3.44 -0.16 -16.83
CA ASN A 28 -3.39 1.24 -16.41
C ASN A 28 -4.36 1.54 -15.26
N LYS A 29 -4.08 2.60 -14.50
CA LYS A 29 -4.91 3.02 -13.36
C LYS A 29 -6.30 3.42 -13.84
N ILE A 30 -7.34 2.93 -13.16
CA ILE A 30 -8.73 3.29 -13.41
C ILE A 30 -9.22 4.29 -12.36
N ILE A 31 -10.25 5.05 -12.71
CA ILE A 31 -10.86 6.06 -11.85
C ILE A 31 -12.27 5.62 -11.45
N GLY A 32 -12.66 5.87 -10.21
CA GLY A 32 -14.05 5.69 -9.78
C GLY A 32 -14.89 6.85 -10.29
N VAL A 33 -16.01 6.54 -10.94
CA VAL A 33 -16.98 7.52 -11.43
C VAL A 33 -18.20 7.44 -10.53
N ALA A 34 -18.43 8.48 -9.74
CA ALA A 34 -19.65 8.59 -8.94
C ALA A 34 -20.82 8.99 -9.87
N GLN A 35 -21.54 8.02 -10.41
CA GLN A 35 -22.78 8.31 -11.12
C GLN A 35 -23.97 8.28 -10.15
N ASN A 36 -24.55 9.46 -9.91
CA ASN A 36 -25.81 9.73 -9.21
C ASN A 36 -26.02 9.14 -7.80
N VAL A 37 -26.46 10.01 -6.88
CA VAL A 37 -26.75 9.69 -5.47
C VAL A 37 -27.83 8.61 -5.31
N GLU A 38 -28.65 8.37 -6.33
CA GLU A 38 -29.73 7.37 -6.37
C GLU A 38 -29.24 5.94 -6.65
N LEU A 39 -28.03 5.76 -7.21
CA LEU A 39 -27.45 4.45 -7.56
C LEU A 39 -26.50 3.89 -6.49
N ARG A 40 -26.49 4.45 -5.27
CA ARG A 40 -25.68 3.96 -4.14
C ARG A 40 -25.85 2.47 -3.84
N SER A 41 -26.93 1.86 -4.29
CA SER A 41 -27.23 0.44 -4.16
C SER A 41 -26.50 -0.45 -5.19
N ALA A 42 -25.96 0.11 -6.28
CA ALA A 42 -25.44 -0.64 -7.44
C ALA A 42 -23.91 -0.74 -7.51
N GLY A 43 -23.18 -0.13 -6.57
CA GLY A 43 -21.72 -0.16 -6.53
C GLY A 43 -21.05 1.00 -7.28
N VAL A 44 -19.74 1.17 -7.04
CA VAL A 44 -18.93 2.20 -7.70
C VAL A 44 -18.60 1.75 -9.12
N LEU A 45 -18.99 2.53 -10.13
CA LEU A 45 -18.57 2.32 -11.50
C LEU A 45 -17.11 2.76 -11.68
N TYR A 46 -16.32 1.97 -12.40
CA TYR A 46 -14.94 2.31 -12.74
C TYR A 46 -14.81 2.61 -14.23
N TYR A 47 -13.97 3.58 -14.57
CA TYR A 47 -13.67 3.94 -15.96
C TYR A 47 -12.16 3.90 -16.20
N CYS A 48 -11.76 3.37 -17.37
CA CYS A 48 -10.38 3.37 -17.82
C CYS A 48 -10.14 4.45 -18.88
N PRO A 49 -9.35 5.49 -18.59
CA PRO A 49 -9.03 6.55 -19.56
C PRO A 49 -8.26 6.06 -20.78
N GLU A 50 -7.51 4.97 -20.65
CA GLU A 50 -6.65 4.44 -21.72
C GLU A 50 -7.42 3.54 -22.69
N CYS A 51 -8.44 2.83 -22.19
CA CYS A 51 -9.33 2.03 -23.03
C CYS A 51 -10.60 2.78 -23.45
N ASP A 52 -10.81 3.99 -22.91
CA ASP A 52 -12.00 4.82 -23.08
C ASP A 52 -13.32 4.05 -22.86
N LYS A 53 -13.39 3.31 -21.76
CA LYS A 53 -14.57 2.50 -21.43
C LYS A 53 -14.75 2.25 -19.94
N ASP A 54 -15.98 1.91 -19.57
CA ASP A 54 -16.32 1.40 -18.25
C ASP A 54 -15.68 0.02 -18.01
N VAL A 55 -15.31 -0.23 -16.76
CA VAL A 55 -14.53 -1.38 -16.33
C VAL A 55 -15.27 -2.15 -15.26
N ASP A 56 -15.75 -3.33 -15.64
CA ASP A 56 -16.38 -4.28 -14.71
C ASP A 56 -15.35 -5.17 -14.01
N LYS A 57 -14.18 -5.35 -14.63
CA LYS A 57 -13.10 -6.21 -14.13
C LYS A 57 -11.82 -5.41 -13.90
N TYR A 58 -11.37 -5.38 -12.65
CA TYR A 58 -10.15 -4.70 -12.27
C TYR A 58 -9.32 -5.55 -11.32
N LYS A 59 -8.08 -5.13 -11.11
CA LYS A 59 -7.20 -5.64 -10.06
C LYS A 59 -6.84 -4.51 -9.11
N ALA A 60 -7.02 -4.71 -7.82
CA ALA A 60 -6.54 -3.78 -6.81
C ALA A 60 -5.05 -4.00 -6.53
N ASN A 61 -4.36 -2.92 -6.16
CA ASN A 61 -2.95 -2.94 -5.79
C ASN A 61 -2.67 -1.96 -4.65
N TYR A 62 -1.62 -2.25 -3.88
CA TYR A 62 -1.14 -1.34 -2.85
C TYR A 62 -0.07 -0.35 -3.31
N ASP A 63 -0.17 0.86 -2.77
CA ASP A 63 0.78 1.97 -2.82
C ASP A 63 0.78 2.68 -1.45
N LEU A 64 1.40 2.04 -0.45
CA LEU A 64 1.43 2.55 0.92
C LEU A 64 2.55 3.57 1.07
N GLN A 65 2.18 4.80 1.43
CA GLN A 65 3.10 5.89 1.70
C GLN A 65 3.41 5.98 3.19
N LEU A 66 4.69 6.08 3.53
CA LEU A 66 5.19 6.13 4.89
C LEU A 66 6.14 7.31 5.09
N ILE A 67 6.13 7.86 6.31
CA ILE A 67 7.21 8.69 6.83
C ILE A 67 7.94 7.90 7.89
N VAL A 68 9.26 7.78 7.76
CA VAL A 68 10.09 6.96 8.64
C VAL A 68 11.26 7.74 9.22
N SER A 69 11.62 7.44 10.46
CA SER A 69 12.87 7.89 11.07
C SER A 69 13.91 6.78 10.97
N VAL A 70 15.04 7.06 10.33
CA VAL A 70 16.13 6.07 10.12
C VAL A 70 17.21 6.22 11.19
N SER A 71 17.58 5.10 11.83
CA SER A 71 18.47 5.08 13.01
C SER A 71 19.90 5.56 12.73
N ASN A 72 20.42 5.33 11.52
CA ASN A 72 21.83 5.54 11.19
C ASN A 72 22.21 7.01 10.90
N GLY A 73 21.36 7.97 11.30
CA GLY A 73 21.65 9.39 11.10
C GLY A 73 20.49 10.34 11.39
N GLN A 74 19.46 9.91 12.14
CA GLN A 74 18.28 10.72 12.50
C GLN A 74 17.65 11.46 11.31
N LYS A 75 17.54 10.79 10.16
CA LYS A 75 16.91 11.37 8.97
C LYS A 75 15.47 10.90 8.88
N ILE A 76 14.57 11.87 8.72
CA ILE A 76 13.20 11.62 8.30
C ILE A 76 13.22 11.41 6.78
N GLN A 77 12.65 10.30 6.32
CA GLN A 77 12.57 9.95 4.90
C GLN A 77 11.14 9.59 4.51
N GLN A 78 10.81 9.89 3.26
CA GLN A 78 9.60 9.39 2.63
C GLN A 78 9.89 7.99 2.09
N ALA A 79 9.01 7.04 2.34
CA ALA A 79 9.11 5.68 1.85
C ALA A 79 7.81 5.26 1.18
N VAL A 80 7.93 4.47 0.11
CA VAL A 80 6.78 3.87 -0.58
C VAL A 80 6.95 2.36 -0.62
N VAL A 81 5.89 1.66 -0.23
CA VAL A 81 5.80 0.20 -0.21
C VAL A 81 4.72 -0.20 -1.19
N TYR A 82 5.07 -1.05 -2.16
CA TYR A 82 4.12 -1.56 -3.15
C TYR A 82 3.52 -2.90 -2.73
N ASP A 83 2.54 -3.33 -3.53
CA ASP A 83 1.78 -4.58 -3.43
C ASP A 83 2.40 -5.70 -2.60
N GLU A 84 3.50 -6.31 -3.04
CA GLU A 84 4.11 -7.46 -2.37
C GLU A 84 4.57 -7.16 -0.93
N GLY A 85 5.15 -5.97 -0.71
CA GLY A 85 5.60 -5.56 0.61
C GLY A 85 4.44 -5.26 1.56
N VAL A 86 3.38 -4.63 1.05
CA VAL A 86 2.19 -4.31 1.85
C VAL A 86 1.37 -5.57 2.13
N SER A 87 1.19 -6.45 1.15
CA SER A 87 0.46 -7.71 1.34
C SER A 87 1.09 -8.60 2.39
N ARG A 88 2.43 -8.66 2.47
CA ARG A 88 3.13 -9.40 3.55
C ARG A 88 2.94 -8.75 4.91
N LEU A 89 2.95 -7.41 4.97
CA LEU A 89 2.79 -6.65 6.21
C LEU A 89 1.37 -6.77 6.76
N LEU A 90 0.36 -6.68 5.88
CA LEU A 90 -1.04 -6.73 6.26
C LEU A 90 -1.57 -8.16 6.38
N GLY A 91 -1.00 -9.12 5.65
CA GLY A 91 -1.48 -10.51 5.61
C GLY A 91 -2.57 -10.78 4.58
N CYS A 92 -2.90 -9.82 3.70
CA CYS A 92 -3.94 -9.99 2.68
C CYS A 92 -3.61 -9.25 1.36
N SER A 93 -4.27 -9.64 0.28
CA SER A 93 -4.18 -8.94 -1.01
C SER A 93 -4.97 -7.62 -0.98
N ALA A 94 -4.65 -6.69 -1.90
CA ALA A 94 -5.42 -5.45 -2.03
C ALA A 94 -6.88 -5.69 -2.43
N ASP A 95 -7.14 -6.74 -3.22
CA ASP A 95 -8.50 -7.17 -3.57
C ASP A 95 -9.26 -7.62 -2.32
N LYS A 96 -8.62 -8.45 -1.47
CA LYS A 96 -9.23 -8.92 -0.22
C LYS A 96 -9.50 -7.78 0.76
N LEU A 97 -8.58 -6.84 0.89
CA LEU A 97 -8.82 -5.67 1.73
C LEU A 97 -9.98 -4.82 1.21
N CYS A 98 -10.13 -4.67 -0.11
CA CYS A 98 -11.29 -3.97 -0.66
C CYS A 98 -12.62 -4.60 -0.23
N GLU A 99 -12.70 -5.94 -0.19
CA GLU A 99 -13.88 -6.65 0.33
C GLU A 99 -14.11 -6.35 1.81
N LEU A 100 -13.07 -6.48 2.64
CA LEU A 100 -13.16 -6.22 4.09
C LEU A 100 -13.58 -4.77 4.39
N LEU A 101 -13.15 -3.81 3.58
CA LEU A 101 -13.50 -2.39 3.73
C LEU A 101 -14.97 -2.08 3.42
N LEU A 102 -15.68 -2.94 2.67
CA LEU A 102 -17.12 -2.80 2.50
C LEU A 102 -17.87 -3.10 3.80
N GLU A 103 -17.34 -4.03 4.59
CA GLU A 103 -17.93 -4.46 5.87
C GLU A 103 -17.50 -3.54 7.02
N SER A 104 -16.23 -3.15 7.05
CA SER A 104 -15.65 -2.29 8.08
C SER A 104 -14.70 -1.24 7.50
N PRO A 105 -15.20 -0.04 7.16
CA PRO A 105 -14.36 1.06 6.69
C PRO A 105 -13.31 1.53 7.72
N ALA A 106 -13.56 1.28 9.01
CA ALA A 106 -12.67 1.65 10.11
C ALA A 106 -11.33 0.90 10.10
N LEU A 107 -11.23 -0.21 9.33
CA LEU A 107 -10.00 -0.99 9.20
C LEU A 107 -8.81 -0.16 8.68
N LEU A 108 -9.04 0.90 7.92
CA LEU A 108 -7.98 1.81 7.48
C LEU A 108 -7.31 2.52 8.66
N ASP A 109 -8.12 3.02 9.60
CA ASP A 109 -7.61 3.69 10.79
C ASP A 109 -6.88 2.67 11.70
N GLU A 110 -7.38 1.44 11.84
CA GLU A 110 -6.68 0.36 12.57
C GLU A 110 -5.33 -0.01 11.96
N ILE A 111 -5.22 -0.01 10.62
CA ILE A 111 -3.95 -0.22 9.93
C ILE A 111 -2.97 0.90 10.29
N GLU A 112 -3.41 2.16 10.26
CA GLU A 112 -2.54 3.28 10.63
C GLU A 112 -2.06 3.17 12.08
N GLU A 113 -2.96 2.89 13.01
CA GLU A 113 -2.64 2.72 14.43
C GLU A 113 -1.61 1.61 14.68
N LYS A 114 -1.75 0.47 14.00
CA LYS A 114 -0.80 -0.66 14.12
C LYS A 114 0.57 -0.36 13.50
N LEU A 115 0.62 0.47 12.46
CA LEU A 115 1.87 0.79 11.76
C LEU A 115 2.63 1.93 12.43
N ILE A 116 1.95 2.94 12.96
CA ILE A 116 2.60 4.09 13.60
C ILE A 116 3.35 3.64 14.86
N GLY A 117 4.61 4.06 14.98
CA GLY A 117 5.50 3.66 16.08
C GLY A 117 6.17 2.30 15.87
N LEU A 118 5.82 1.54 14.81
CA LEU A 118 6.42 0.25 14.54
C LEU A 118 7.92 0.38 14.24
N ARG A 119 8.73 -0.30 15.05
CA ARG A 119 10.16 -0.48 14.81
C ARG A 119 10.35 -1.61 13.81
N CYS A 120 11.09 -1.36 12.74
CA CYS A 120 11.23 -2.32 11.65
C CYS A 120 12.57 -2.19 10.92
N HIS A 121 12.86 -3.21 10.11
CA HIS A 121 13.89 -3.20 9.09
C HIS A 121 13.21 -3.02 7.73
N LEU A 122 13.60 -1.96 7.02
CA LEU A 122 13.15 -1.69 5.66
C LEU A 122 14.14 -2.32 4.69
N VAL A 123 13.67 -3.24 3.85
CA VAL A 123 14.44 -3.77 2.72
C VAL A 123 14.19 -2.84 1.54
N THR A 124 15.22 -2.10 1.14
CA THR A 124 15.10 -1.03 0.16
C THR A 124 15.85 -1.35 -1.12
N ARG A 125 15.33 -0.84 -2.24
CA ARG A 125 16.01 -0.87 -3.53
C ARG A 125 16.37 0.52 -3.99
N GLN A 126 17.57 0.67 -4.54
CA GLN A 126 17.96 1.90 -5.21
C GLN A 126 17.36 1.94 -6.62
N GLU A 127 16.64 3.01 -6.94
CA GLU A 127 16.27 3.25 -8.33
C GLU A 127 17.53 3.50 -9.17
N LYS A 128 17.66 2.76 -10.28
CA LYS A 128 18.65 3.08 -11.30
C LYS A 128 18.34 4.47 -11.84
N LYS A 129 19.25 5.43 -11.62
CA LYS A 129 19.17 6.79 -12.20
C LYS A 129 18.88 6.68 -13.69
N LYS A 130 17.69 7.08 -14.14
CA LYS A 130 17.43 7.29 -15.57
C LYS A 130 18.31 8.47 -16.01
N LYS A 131 19.18 8.25 -17.01
CA LYS A 131 20.08 9.30 -17.55
C LYS A 131 19.25 10.55 -17.89
N GLY A 132 19.60 11.69 -17.29
CA GLY A 132 19.05 13.00 -17.65
C GLY A 132 17.97 13.60 -16.74
N LYS A 133 17.44 12.89 -15.73
CA LYS A 133 16.52 13.50 -14.74
C LYS A 133 17.26 13.79 -13.43
N LYS A 134 17.19 15.05 -12.96
CA LYS A 134 17.58 15.43 -11.59
C LYS A 134 16.79 14.53 -10.62
N PRO A 135 17.41 13.97 -9.57
CA PRO A 135 16.70 13.15 -8.60
C PRO A 135 15.68 14.04 -7.89
N SER A 136 14.40 13.93 -8.26
CA SER A 136 13.32 14.62 -7.58
C SER A 136 12.80 13.74 -6.44
N ASN A 137 12.94 14.28 -5.23
CA ASN A 137 12.44 13.84 -3.94
C ASN A 137 13.08 12.59 -3.30
N ASN A 138 13.40 12.74 -2.01
CA ASN A 138 13.96 11.77 -1.06
C ASN A 138 12.99 10.60 -0.78
N VAL A 139 12.40 10.01 -1.82
CA VAL A 139 11.49 8.87 -1.70
C VAL A 139 12.29 7.59 -1.85
N VAL A 140 12.23 6.72 -0.85
CA VAL A 140 12.87 5.42 -0.85
C VAL A 140 11.84 4.35 -1.19
N ILE A 141 12.15 3.51 -2.17
CA ILE A 141 11.30 2.36 -2.49
C ILE A 141 11.65 1.21 -1.57
N VAL A 142 10.65 0.70 -0.86
CA VAL A 142 10.73 -0.40 0.08
C VAL A 142 10.10 -1.63 -0.54
N ASP A 143 10.88 -2.70 -0.70
CA ASP A 143 10.39 -3.99 -1.19
C ASP A 143 9.76 -4.82 -0.06
N ALA A 144 10.22 -4.66 1.19
CA ALA A 144 9.65 -5.34 2.34
C ALA A 144 9.85 -4.56 3.65
N ILE A 145 8.89 -4.71 4.56
CA ILE A 145 8.95 -4.24 5.95
C ILE A 145 9.01 -5.45 6.85
N ILE A 146 10.08 -5.55 7.65
CA ILE A 146 10.28 -6.63 8.61
C ILE A 146 10.18 -6.04 10.02
N PRO A 147 9.09 -6.28 10.76
CA PRO A 147 8.95 -5.85 12.15
C PRO A 147 10.12 -6.31 13.01
N ALA A 148 10.63 -5.43 13.87
CA ALA A 148 11.71 -5.77 14.80
C ALA A 148 11.19 -6.54 16.03
N ASP A 149 9.90 -6.43 16.34
CA ASP A 149 9.25 -7.23 17.37
C ASP A 149 8.90 -8.62 16.78
N PRO A 150 9.51 -9.71 17.28
CA PRO A 150 9.22 -11.06 16.79
C PRO A 150 7.79 -11.53 17.12
N ARG A 151 7.06 -10.81 17.98
CA ARG A 151 5.65 -11.08 18.29
C ARG A 151 4.68 -10.38 17.36
N PHE A 152 5.17 -9.48 16.50
CA PHE A 152 4.31 -8.81 15.52
C PHE A 152 3.64 -9.86 14.63
N ARG A 153 2.32 -9.78 14.54
CA ARG A 153 1.51 -10.57 13.62
C ARG A 153 1.03 -9.66 12.49
N PRO A 154 0.85 -10.19 11.26
CA PRO A 154 0.19 -9.45 10.20
C PRO A 154 -1.11 -8.82 10.70
N VAL A 155 -1.45 -7.65 10.18
CA VAL A 155 -2.61 -6.86 10.65
C VAL A 155 -3.89 -7.69 10.61
N PHE A 156 -4.03 -8.45 9.53
CA PHE A 156 -5.05 -9.46 9.31
C PHE A 156 -4.36 -10.82 9.37
N VAL A 157 -4.64 -11.57 10.43
CA VAL A 157 -4.36 -13.00 10.45
C VAL A 157 -5.68 -13.65 10.08
N GLU A 158 -5.71 -14.45 9.01
CA GLU A 158 -6.82 -15.39 8.85
C GLU A 158 -6.83 -16.24 10.10
N ASN A 159 -7.91 -16.18 10.89
CA ASN A 159 -8.12 -17.19 11.92
C ASN A 159 -8.25 -18.53 11.20
N GLU A 160 -7.14 -19.24 11.06
CA GLU A 160 -7.16 -20.70 11.01
C GLU A 160 -7.56 -21.19 12.42
N GLU A 161 -8.76 -20.84 12.87
CA GLU A 161 -9.37 -21.41 14.07
C GLU A 161 -10.10 -22.69 13.65
N GLU A 162 -9.42 -23.79 13.97
CA GLU A 162 -9.98 -25.00 14.59
C GLU A 162 -11.01 -25.81 13.78
N THR A 163 -10.50 -26.75 12.99
CA THR A 163 -11.16 -28.05 12.77
C THR A 163 -10.99 -28.97 13.98
#